data_AF-A0A7X4KIV9-F1
#
_entry.id   AF-A0A7X4KIV9-F1
#
_cell.length_a   1.000
_cell.length_b   1.000
_cell.length_c   1.000
_cell.angle_alpha   90.00
_cell.angle_beta   90.00
_cell.angle_gamma   90.00
#
_symmetry.space_group_name_H-M   'P 1'
#
loop_
_entity.id
_entity.type
_entity.pdbx_description
1 polymer ?
#
loop_
_entity_poly.entity_id
_entity_poly.type
_entity_poly.pdbx_seq_one_letter_code
_entity_poly.pdbx_strand_id
1 'polypeptide(L)' 'MNTTNRRTDLTTTALITEALKFQRAFGKEAALAFLSMQGVDKALAERALSGIYDKRQRICV' A
#
# COMPACT_ATOMS: atom_id res chain seq x y z
N MET A 1 7.04 -13.91 -21.28
CA MET A 1 7.72 -13.73 -19.97
C MET A 1 6.87 -12.76 -19.15
N ASN A 2 6.08 -13.24 -18.19
CA ASN A 2 5.13 -12.41 -17.41
C ASN A 2 5.44 -12.43 -15.90
N THR A 3 6.73 -12.49 -15.55
CA THR A 3 7.19 -12.59 -14.15
C THR A 3 7.45 -11.23 -13.49
N THR A 4 7.55 -10.15 -14.27
CA THR A 4 7.85 -8.80 -13.77
C THR A 4 6.72 -8.25 -12.90
N ASN A 5 5.47 -8.57 -13.23
CA ASN A 5 4.28 -8.01 -12.58
C ASN A 5 4.08 -8.53 -11.13
N ARG A 6 4.37 -9.81 -10.87
CA ARG A 6 4.26 -10.38 -9.50
C ARG A 6 5.30 -9.82 -8.54
N ARG A 7 6.47 -9.46 -9.04
CA ARG A 7 7.58 -9.00 -8.19
C ARG A 7 7.34 -7.58 -7.69
N THR A 8 6.76 -6.73 -8.54
CA THR A 8 6.32 -5.38 -8.18
C THR A 8 5.16 -5.39 -7.18
N ASP A 9 4.18 -6.28 -7.37
CA ASP A 9 3.05 -6.43 -6.42
C ASP A 9 3.49 -6.82 -5.00
N LEU A 10 4.44 -7.77 -4.88
CA LEU A 10 4.93 -8.22 -3.59
C LEU A 10 5.70 -7.11 -2.85
N THR A 11 6.53 -6.34 -3.57
CA THR A 11 7.25 -5.21 -2.99
C THR A 11 6.30 -4.10 -2.54
N THR A 12 5.31 -3.76 -3.36
CA THR A 12 4.31 -2.74 -3.02
C THR A 12 3.46 -3.16 -1.81
N THR A 13 3.10 -4.45 -1.73
CA THR A 13 2.35 -4.99 -0.58
C THR A 13 3.15 -4.91 0.73
N ALA A 14 4.46 -5.19 0.68
CA ALA A 14 5.34 -5.06 1.84
C ALA A 14 5.43 -3.61 2.32
N LEU A 15 5.63 -2.66 1.39
CA LEU A 15 5.68 -1.23 1.68
C LEU A 15 4.36 -0.70 2.28
N ILE A 16 3.22 -1.12 1.74
CA ILE A 16 1.90 -0.77 2.28
C ILE A 16 1.73 -1.32 3.70
N THR A 17 2.16 -2.57 3.95
CA THR A 17 2.06 -3.19 5.27
C THR A 17 2.89 -2.44 6.30
N GLU A 18 4.06 -1.96 5.91
CA GLU A 18 4.93 -1.15 6.77
C GLU A 18 4.32 0.25 7.00
N ALA A 19 3.79 0.89 5.96
CA ALA A 19 3.09 2.16 6.07
C ALA A 19 1.88 2.09 7.02
N LEU A 20 1.15 0.98 7.06
CA LEU A 20 0.05 0.76 8.01
C LEU A 20 0.53 0.69 9.47
N LYS A 21 1.74 0.16 9.72
CA LYS A 21 2.35 0.18 11.06
C LYS A 21 2.76 1.61 11.42
N PHE A 22 3.35 2.34 10.48
CA PHE A 22 3.67 3.76 10.65
C PHE A 22 2.42 4.61 10.91
N GLN A 23 1.31 4.34 10.22
CA GLN A 23 0.04 5.04 10.42
C GLN A 23 -0.47 4.90 11.86
N ARG A 24 -0.34 3.72 12.46
CA ARG A 24 -0.77 3.47 13.85
C ARG A 24 0.12 4.18 14.87
N ALA A 25 1.40 4.35 14.58
CA ALA A 25 2.36 4.95 15.50
C ALA A 25 2.47 6.48 15.36
N PHE A 26 2.37 7.01 14.14
CA PHE A 26 2.68 8.40 13.81
C PHE A 26 1.54 9.14 13.09
N GLY A 27 0.44 8.46 12.76
CA GLY A 27 -0.69 9.02 12.05
C GLY A 27 -0.60 8.91 10.52
N LYS A 28 -1.71 9.24 9.85
CA LYS A 28 -1.90 9.05 8.41
C LYS A 28 -0.91 9.85 7.56
N GLU A 29 -0.64 11.10 7.93
CA GLU A 29 0.27 11.98 7.20
C GLU A 29 1.71 11.41 7.14
N ALA A 30 2.19 10.86 8.25
CA ALA A 30 3.51 10.23 8.32
C ALA A 30 3.60 8.97 7.45
N ALA A 31 2.54 8.17 7.39
CA ALA A 31 2.47 6.99 6.53
C ALA A 31 2.45 7.35 5.04
N LEU A 32 1.75 8.43 4.66
CA LEU A 32 1.77 8.95 3.28
C LEU A 32 3.15 9.47 2.89
N ALA A 33 3.82 10.21 3.78
CA ALA A 33 5.18 10.68 3.55
C ALA A 33 6.16 9.51 3.36
N PHE A 34 6.05 8.46 4.18
CA PHE A 34 6.85 7.23 4.02
C PHE A 34 6.64 6.58 2.66
N LEU A 35 5.39 6.38 2.22
CA LEU A 35 5.09 5.79 0.91
C LEU A 35 5.59 6.65 -0.25
N SER A 36 5.47 7.98 -0.14
CA SER A 36 6.01 8.92 -1.13
C SER A 36 7.53 8.84 -1.23
N MET A 37 8.25 8.69 -0.11
CA MET A 37 9.72 8.53 -0.11
C MET A 37 10.16 7.22 -0.79
N GLN A 38 9.32 6.19 -0.73
CA GLN A 38 9.57 4.89 -1.37
C GLN A 38 9.17 4.88 -2.86
N GLY A 39 8.73 6.03 -3.41
CA GLY A 39 8.31 6.16 -4.80
C GLY A 39 6.94 5.55 -5.09
N VAL A 40 6.12 5.30 -4.07
CA VAL A 40 4.75 4.84 -4.25
C VAL A 40 3.89 6.02 -4.68
N ASP A 41 3.11 5.81 -5.74
CA ASP A 41 2.17 6.81 -6.23
C ASP A 41 1.22 7.28 -5.12
N LYS A 42 0.98 8.60 -5.06
CA LYS A 42 0.18 9.22 -4.01
C LYS A 42 -1.26 8.70 -4.00
N ALA A 43 -1.88 8.52 -5.17
CA ALA A 43 -3.25 8.01 -5.25
C ALA A 43 -3.30 6.54 -4.80
N LEU A 44 -2.29 5.73 -5.14
CA LEU A 44 -2.16 4.36 -4.63
C LEU A 44 -1.97 4.33 -3.10
N ALA A 45 -1.12 5.21 -2.55
CA ALA A 45 -0.87 5.32 -1.12
C ALA A 45 -2.11 5.75 -0.33
N GLU A 46 -2.88 6.72 -0.83
CA GLU A 46 -4.13 7.16 -0.22
C GLU A 46 -5.20 6.05 -0.24
N ARG A 47 -5.28 5.27 -1.33
CA ARG A 47 -6.14 4.08 -1.43
C ARG A 47 -5.70 2.98 -0.47
N ALA A 48 -4.39 2.77 -0.35
CA ALA A 48 -3.78 1.83 0.58
C ALA A 48 -4.14 2.13 2.05
N LEU A 49 -4.03 3.39 2.45
CA LEU A 49 -4.19 3.84 3.84
C LEU A 49 -5.63 4.18 4.23
N SER A 50 -6.54 4.44 3.27
CA SER A 50 -7.96 4.70 3.55
C SER A 50 -8.77 3.43 3.86
N GLY A 51 -8.13 2.26 3.97
CA GLY A 51 -8.81 1.00 4.24
C GLY A 51 -9.64 0.46 3.07
N ILE A 52 -9.60 1.11 1.90
CA ILE A 52 -10.18 0.62 0.64
C ILE A 52 -9.24 -0.40 -0.03
N TYR A 53 -8.04 -0.60 0.52
CA TYR A 53 -7.15 -1.69 0.12
C TYR A 53 -7.61 -3.02 0.72
N ASP A 54 -8.76 -3.45 0.25
CA ASP A 54 -9.36 -4.70 0.62
C ASP A 54 -8.75 -5.82 -0.25
N LYS A 55 -7.78 -6.53 0.31
CA LYS A 55 -7.30 -7.81 -0.22
C LYS A 55 -8.41 -8.88 -0.31
N ARG A 56 -9.62 -8.59 0.18
CA ARG A 56 -10.85 -9.39 0.13
C ARG A 56 -11.94 -8.77 -0.75
N GLN A 57 -11.63 -7.96 -1.77
CA GLN A 57 -12.50 -7.95 -2.97
C GLN A 57 -12.44 -9.30 -3.74
N ARG A 58 -12.44 -10.43 -3.01
CA ARG A 58 -13.26 -11.59 -3.33
C ARG A 58 -14.69 -11.23 -2.96
N ILE A 59 -15.31 -10.43 -3.79
CA ILE A 59 -16.76 -10.31 -3.80
C ILE A 59 -17.24 -11.62 -4.42
N CYS A 60 -17.63 -12.57 -3.58
CA CYS A 60 -18.59 -13.58 -4.00
C CYS A 60 -19.91 -12.85 -4.24
N VAL A 61 -20.25 -12.64 -5.51
CA VAL A 61 -21.63 -12.64 -6.01
C VAL A 61 -21.61 -13.29 -7.38
#